data_AF-A0A3N9UT95-F1
#
_entry.id   AF-A0A3N9UT95-F1
#
_cell.length_a   1.000
_cell.length_b   1.000
_cell.length_c   1.000
_cell.angle_alpha   90.00
_cell.angle_beta   90.00
_cell.angle_gamma   90.00
#
_symmetry.space_group_name_H-M   'P 1'
#
loop_
_entity.id
_entity.type
_entity.pdbx_description
1 polymer ?
#
loop_
_entity_poly.entity_id
_entity_poly.type
_entity_poly.pdbx_seq_one_letter_code
_entity_poly.pdbx_strand_id
1 'polypeptide(L)'
;MSTLYRKIDFIHRQCVAFAAERERHLPTMPLTRLYIGVDRQDYMINWSDAEDRRNIIFRAVGSADNMTGYVFGLHLNFDPLMEPELIEEDAVASGDYEVKQAYRKYARLWLRGDYIEAIKKARTQRFGVRAGSLRESIAATYRDVENREDVEVFENMDDDLALPKQGMQVRGEYTMYGHFFFLRKLLDNTEKVRFFLDQDSAFRAACLSAFSDRIKAGRCDAFYVRINSEATIDKKRQILAANRRNMEARRQQYPGLKDWEIKLLMIKEKMAEVAEIGRWQDRWVEHPFPHMGEPEKAMCYLTDIQ
;
A
#
# COMPACT_ATOMS: atom_id res chain seq x y z
N MET A 1 -4.09 26.25 26.30
CA MET A 1 -3.98 25.30 25.15
C MET A 1 -4.62 25.81 23.85
N SER A 2 -5.63 26.70 23.88
CA SER A 2 -6.35 27.12 22.66
C SER A 2 -5.49 27.84 21.60
N THR A 3 -4.49 28.62 21.99
CA THR A 3 -3.65 29.37 21.03
C THR A 3 -2.78 28.46 20.17
N LEU A 4 -2.29 27.33 20.69
CA LEU A 4 -1.46 26.40 19.93
C LEU A 4 -2.28 25.71 18.84
N TYR A 5 -3.36 25.03 19.23
CA TYR A 5 -4.23 24.33 18.28
C TYR A 5 -4.83 25.26 17.25
N ARG A 6 -5.26 26.47 17.63
CA ARG A 6 -5.73 27.48 16.67
C ARG A 6 -4.66 27.85 15.62
N LYS A 7 -3.38 27.91 16.00
CA LYS A 7 -2.29 28.16 15.05
C LYS A 7 -2.05 26.95 14.15
N ILE A 8 -2.09 25.73 14.70
CA ILE A 8 -2.01 24.49 13.93
C ILE A 8 -3.14 24.44 12.89
N ASP A 9 -4.39 24.70 13.30
CA ASP A 9 -5.56 24.71 12.40
C ASP A 9 -5.46 25.80 11.33
N PHE A 10 -4.92 26.96 11.68
CA PHE A 10 -4.66 28.01 10.71
C PHE A 10 -3.63 27.56 9.67
N ILE A 11 -2.48 27.03 10.09
CA ILE A 11 -1.42 26.54 9.20
C ILE A 11 -1.95 25.40 8.32
N HIS A 12 -2.64 24.43 8.91
CA HIS A 12 -3.28 23.33 8.19
C HIS A 12 -4.18 23.84 7.06
N ARG A 13 -5.07 24.80 7.35
CA ARG A 13 -5.93 25.42 6.33
C ARG A 13 -5.13 26.11 5.22
N GLN A 14 -4.03 26.78 5.55
CA GLN A 14 -3.18 27.41 4.53
C GLN A 14 -2.48 26.37 3.65
N CYS A 15 -1.97 25.28 4.24
CA CYS A 15 -1.35 24.17 3.50
C CYS A 15 -2.35 23.51 2.55
N VAL A 16 -3.56 23.23 3.01
CA VAL A 16 -4.63 22.63 2.18
C VAL A 16 -5.03 23.58 1.05
N ALA A 17 -5.19 24.88 1.33
CA ALA A 17 -5.50 25.86 0.30
C ALA A 17 -4.40 25.97 -0.77
N PHE A 18 -3.14 25.98 -0.34
CA PHE A 18 -1.99 25.99 -1.25
C PHE A 18 -1.94 24.73 -2.12
N ALA A 19 -2.11 23.55 -1.52
CA ALA A 19 -2.14 22.29 -2.27
C ALA A 19 -3.29 22.28 -3.29
N ALA A 20 -4.50 22.63 -2.88
CA ALA A 20 -5.67 22.69 -3.77
C ALA A 20 -5.47 23.67 -4.95
N GLU A 21 -4.84 24.82 -4.71
CA GLU A 21 -4.53 25.79 -5.76
C GLU A 21 -3.53 25.24 -6.79
N ARG A 22 -2.57 24.39 -6.36
CA ARG A 22 -1.61 23.76 -7.28
C ARG A 22 -2.24 22.58 -8.01
N GLU A 23 -2.87 21.68 -7.26
CA GLU A 23 -3.42 20.42 -7.75
C GLU A 23 -4.59 20.61 -8.73
N ARG A 24 -5.37 21.70 -8.65
CA ARG A 24 -6.42 22.01 -9.64
C ARG A 24 -5.92 22.11 -11.08
N HIS A 25 -4.62 22.33 -11.29
CA HIS A 25 -4.04 22.43 -12.63
C HIS A 25 -3.64 21.04 -13.17
N LEU A 26 -3.36 20.07 -12.30
CA LEU A 26 -2.88 18.73 -12.70
C LEU A 26 -3.83 18.02 -13.67
N PRO A 27 -5.18 18.03 -13.48
CA PRO A 27 -6.10 17.39 -14.42
C PRO A 27 -6.03 17.93 -15.84
N THR A 28 -5.52 19.15 -16.04
CA THR A 28 -5.42 19.80 -17.35
C THR A 28 -3.98 19.87 -17.89
N MET A 29 -3.00 19.54 -17.05
CA MET A 29 -1.59 19.67 -17.41
C MET A 29 -1.20 18.58 -18.43
N PRO A 30 -0.50 18.93 -19.52
CA PRO A 30 -0.06 17.93 -20.50
C PRO A 30 1.16 17.20 -19.95
N LEU A 31 0.92 16.03 -19.33
CA LEU A 31 1.96 15.18 -18.78
C LEU A 31 2.08 13.90 -19.61
N THR A 32 3.22 13.71 -20.28
CA THR A 32 3.44 12.52 -21.13
C THR A 32 3.52 11.23 -20.32
N ARG A 33 4.27 11.24 -19.20
CA ARG A 33 4.43 10.03 -18.39
C ARG A 33 4.73 10.32 -16.94
N LEU A 34 4.12 9.54 -16.05
CA LEU A 34 4.40 9.53 -14.62
C LEU A 34 4.72 8.12 -14.12
N TYR A 35 5.61 8.05 -13.14
CA TYR A 35 6.02 6.81 -12.48
C TYR A 35 5.70 6.95 -11.00
N ILE A 36 4.58 6.42 -10.54
CA ILE A 36 4.04 6.73 -9.23
C ILE A 36 4.29 5.57 -8.28
N GLY A 37 5.10 5.80 -7.25
CA GLY A 37 5.16 4.93 -6.08
C GLY A 37 3.96 5.20 -5.18
N VAL A 38 3.32 4.14 -4.69
CA VAL A 38 2.24 4.22 -3.69
C VAL A 38 2.61 3.32 -2.52
N ASP A 39 2.53 3.88 -1.32
CA ASP A 39 2.92 3.20 -0.09
C ASP A 39 1.93 3.53 1.04
N ARG A 40 1.93 2.70 2.09
CA ARG A 40 1.15 2.88 3.30
C ARG A 40 2.07 3.14 4.48
N GLN A 41 1.70 4.12 5.30
CA GLN A 41 2.38 4.41 6.55
C GLN A 41 1.44 4.24 7.73
N ASP A 42 1.90 3.52 8.75
CA ASP A 42 1.18 3.35 10.01
C ASP A 42 1.65 4.40 11.03
N TYR A 43 0.70 5.12 11.61
CA TYR A 43 0.86 6.10 12.68
C TYR A 43 0.32 5.52 13.97
N MET A 44 1.22 5.11 14.86
CA MET A 44 0.87 4.65 16.19
C MET A 44 0.75 5.84 17.13
N ILE A 45 -0.45 6.06 17.66
CA ILE A 45 -0.74 7.08 18.66
C ILE A 45 -0.84 6.39 20.02
N ASN A 46 0.00 6.84 20.94
CA ASN A 46 0.00 6.36 22.31
C ASN A 46 -1.31 6.72 23.01
N TRP A 47 -1.63 5.92 24.04
CA TRP A 47 -2.82 6.10 24.87
C TRP A 47 -2.94 7.52 25.43
N SER A 48 -4.17 8.05 25.36
CA SER A 48 -4.57 9.30 26.04
C SER A 48 -5.03 9.05 27.48
N ASP A 49 -5.08 7.79 27.91
CA ASP A 49 -5.67 7.34 29.16
C ASP A 49 -4.73 6.36 29.87
N ALA A 50 -4.48 6.59 31.16
CA ALA A 50 -3.58 5.73 31.93
C ALA A 50 -4.21 4.36 32.24
N GLU A 51 -5.54 4.29 32.27
CA GLU A 51 -6.32 3.08 32.55
C GLU A 51 -6.49 2.20 31.31
N ASP A 52 -6.52 2.80 30.11
CA ASP A 52 -6.56 2.10 28.83
C ASP A 52 -5.30 2.39 28.01
N ARG A 53 -4.29 1.54 28.18
CA ARG A 53 -2.96 1.69 27.55
C ARG A 53 -2.86 1.09 26.14
N ARG A 54 -3.99 0.78 25.51
CA ARG A 54 -4.00 0.27 24.14
C ARG A 54 -3.66 1.40 23.16
N ASN A 55 -2.98 1.05 22.08
CA ASN A 55 -2.57 2.01 21.06
C ASN A 55 -3.66 2.20 20.01
N ILE A 56 -3.71 3.39 19.41
CA ILE A 56 -4.51 3.61 18.20
C ILE A 56 -3.55 3.58 17.02
N ILE A 57 -3.85 2.77 16.01
CA ILE A 57 -3.09 2.76 14.76
C ILE A 57 -3.95 3.37 13.66
N PHE A 58 -3.56 4.57 13.23
CA PHE A 58 -4.02 5.12 11.97
C PHE A 58 -3.10 4.71 10.85
N ARG A 59 -3.66 4.61 9.65
CA ARG A 59 -2.97 4.19 8.45
C ARG A 59 -3.20 5.25 7.38
N ALA A 60 -2.14 5.72 6.77
CA ALA A 60 -2.23 6.65 5.66
C ALA A 60 -1.74 6.00 4.37
N VAL A 61 -2.41 6.32 3.26
CA VAL A 61 -1.96 5.95 1.92
C VAL A 61 -1.38 7.18 1.26
N GLY A 62 -0.12 7.08 0.83
CA GLY A 62 0.63 8.14 0.19
C GLY A 62 1.07 7.76 -1.23
N SER A 63 1.21 8.76 -2.10
CA SER A 63 1.77 8.54 -3.44
C SER A 63 2.68 9.68 -3.88
N ALA A 64 3.73 9.31 -4.61
CA ALA A 64 4.71 10.26 -5.14
C ALA A 64 5.16 9.87 -6.54
N ASP A 65 5.42 10.87 -7.38
CA ASP A 65 6.13 10.64 -8.64
C ASP A 65 7.61 10.37 -8.37
N ASN A 66 8.08 9.20 -8.79
CA ASN A 66 9.43 8.69 -8.58
C ASN A 66 10.49 9.51 -9.31
N MET A 67 10.10 10.33 -10.30
CA MET A 67 11.05 11.15 -11.05
C MET A 67 11.27 12.53 -10.45
N THR A 68 10.18 13.20 -10.06
CA THR A 68 10.21 14.58 -9.55
C THR A 68 10.19 14.65 -8.02
N GLY A 69 9.77 13.59 -7.35
CA GLY A 69 9.51 13.58 -5.91
C GLY A 69 8.22 14.32 -5.51
N TYR A 70 7.39 14.73 -6.47
CA TYR A 70 6.12 15.39 -6.17
C TYR A 70 5.16 14.41 -5.50
N VAL A 71 4.65 14.78 -4.33
CA VAL A 71 3.68 13.99 -3.56
C VAL A 71 2.28 14.43 -3.92
N PHE A 72 1.45 13.51 -4.41
CA PHE A 72 0.08 13.81 -4.83
C PHE A 72 -0.91 13.85 -3.68
N GLY A 73 -0.63 13.14 -2.59
CA GLY A 73 -1.47 13.16 -1.40
C GLY A 73 -1.01 12.15 -0.35
N LEU A 74 -1.46 12.36 0.88
CA LEU A 74 -1.30 11.46 2.02
C LEU A 74 -2.64 11.41 2.76
N HIS A 75 -3.41 10.35 2.54
CA HIS A 75 -4.78 10.23 3.05
C HIS A 75 -4.80 9.32 4.27
N LEU A 76 -5.02 9.90 5.44
CA LEU A 76 -5.16 9.20 6.71
C LEU A 76 -6.56 8.57 6.81
N ASN A 77 -6.66 7.36 7.34
CA ASN A 77 -7.92 6.64 7.54
C ASN A 77 -8.71 7.15 8.76
N PHE A 78 -8.94 8.46 8.84
CA PHE A 78 -9.57 9.11 10.00
C PHE A 78 -10.47 10.26 9.56
N ASP A 79 -11.68 10.31 10.12
CA ASP A 79 -12.64 11.39 9.93
C ASP A 79 -12.84 12.16 11.25
N PRO A 80 -12.25 13.36 11.40
CA PRO A 80 -12.33 14.14 12.64
C PRO A 80 -13.69 14.82 12.86
N LEU A 81 -14.58 14.81 11.86
CA LEU A 81 -15.87 15.52 11.94
C LEU A 81 -17.01 14.64 12.47
N MET A 82 -16.73 13.37 12.75
CA MET A 82 -17.72 12.38 13.17
C MET A 82 -17.55 12.02 14.64
N GLU A 83 -18.60 12.17 15.43
CA GLU A 83 -18.60 11.86 16.88
C GLU A 83 -18.92 10.38 17.12
N PRO A 84 -18.04 9.60 17.78
CA PRO A 84 -18.22 8.15 17.92
C PRO A 84 -19.54 7.72 18.53
N GLU A 85 -19.98 8.36 19.62
CA GLU A 85 -21.20 8.01 20.33
C GLU A 85 -22.44 8.23 19.45
N LEU A 86 -22.52 9.36 18.75
CA LEU A 86 -23.66 9.68 17.88
C LEU A 86 -23.74 8.74 16.66
N ILE A 87 -22.59 8.40 16.09
CA ILE A 87 -22.52 7.47 14.95
C ILE A 87 -22.93 6.06 15.38
N GLU A 88 -22.49 5.60 16.55
CA GLU A 88 -22.86 4.29 17.07
C GLU A 88 -24.36 4.19 17.36
N GLU A 89 -24.95 5.22 17.99
CA GLU A 89 -26.39 5.29 18.25
C GLU A 89 -27.21 5.24 16.95
N ASP A 90 -26.81 6.02 15.94
CA ASP A 90 -27.50 6.05 14.64
C ASP A 90 -27.26 4.77 13.82
N ALA A 91 -26.10 4.13 13.93
CA ALA A 91 -25.83 2.84 13.31
C ALA A 91 -26.77 1.75 13.85
N VAL A 92 -26.97 1.70 15.18
CA VAL A 92 -27.96 0.80 15.79
C VAL A 92 -29.38 1.15 15.34
N ALA A 93 -29.76 2.44 15.38
CA ALA A 93 -31.10 2.87 15.00
C ALA A 93 -31.45 2.60 13.52
N SER A 94 -30.45 2.66 12.63
CA SER A 94 -30.61 2.40 11.19
C SER A 94 -30.53 0.92 10.81
N GLY A 95 -30.18 0.04 11.75
CA GLY A 95 -30.06 -1.39 11.50
C GLY A 95 -28.78 -1.80 10.77
N ASP A 96 -27.69 -1.05 10.94
CA ASP A 96 -26.43 -1.35 10.28
C ASP A 96 -25.87 -2.73 10.70
N TYR A 97 -26.05 -3.15 11.95
CA TYR A 97 -25.54 -4.44 12.44
C TYR A 97 -26.30 -5.66 11.89
N GLU A 98 -27.48 -5.44 11.35
CA GLU A 98 -28.46 -6.43 10.92
C GLU A 98 -28.29 -6.78 9.45
N VAL A 99 -27.54 -5.95 8.71
CA VAL A 99 -27.23 -6.14 7.30
C VAL A 99 -25.73 -6.38 7.09
N LYS A 100 -25.41 -6.97 5.92
CA LYS A 100 -24.00 -7.10 5.50
C LYS A 100 -23.38 -5.73 5.35
N GLN A 101 -22.09 -5.64 5.64
CA GLN A 101 -21.33 -4.39 5.65
C GLN A 101 -21.54 -3.52 4.40
N ALA A 102 -21.58 -4.11 3.20
CA ALA A 102 -21.76 -3.38 1.94
C ALA A 102 -23.11 -2.63 1.81
N TYR A 103 -24.11 -2.95 2.64
CA TYR A 103 -25.42 -2.31 2.64
C TYR A 103 -25.63 -1.34 3.81
N ARG A 104 -24.62 -1.15 4.66
CA ARG A 104 -24.68 -0.28 5.84
C ARG A 104 -24.57 1.21 5.46
N LYS A 105 -25.23 2.07 6.24
CA LYS A 105 -25.07 3.52 6.17
C LYS A 105 -23.64 3.94 6.54
N TYR A 106 -23.06 3.34 7.58
CA TYR A 106 -21.70 3.63 8.05
C TYR A 106 -20.69 2.54 7.67
N ALA A 107 -20.89 1.88 6.52
CA ALA A 107 -20.03 0.80 6.00
C ALA A 107 -18.53 1.15 5.98
N ARG A 108 -18.22 2.44 5.76
CA ARG A 108 -16.86 2.98 5.66
C ARG A 108 -16.13 3.15 6.99
N LEU A 109 -16.83 3.06 8.12
CA LEU A 109 -16.29 3.34 9.44
C LEU A 109 -16.06 2.05 10.23
N TRP A 110 -15.11 2.09 11.15
CA TRP A 110 -15.02 1.11 12.22
C TRP A 110 -16.02 1.44 13.31
N LEU A 111 -17.11 0.67 13.38
CA LEU A 111 -18.06 0.73 14.48
C LEU A 111 -17.59 -0.12 15.66
N ARG A 112 -18.08 0.14 16.87
CA ARG A 112 -17.63 -0.57 18.09
C ARG A 112 -17.95 -2.06 18.03
N GLY A 113 -19.15 -2.42 17.56
CA GLY A 113 -19.52 -3.81 17.35
C GLY A 113 -18.57 -4.56 16.39
N ASP A 114 -18.18 -3.93 15.29
CA ASP A 114 -17.25 -4.51 14.32
C ASP A 114 -15.86 -4.71 14.92
N TYR A 115 -15.42 -3.75 15.72
CA TYR A 115 -14.13 -3.79 16.42
C TYR A 115 -14.06 -4.96 17.41
N ILE A 116 -15.12 -5.16 18.20
CA ILE A 116 -15.23 -6.27 19.14
C ILE A 116 -15.20 -7.61 18.40
N GLU A 117 -15.92 -7.74 17.29
CA GLU A 117 -15.90 -8.96 16.48
C GLU A 117 -14.53 -9.22 15.85
N ALA A 118 -13.85 -8.19 15.35
CA ALA A 118 -12.50 -8.32 14.80
C ALA A 118 -11.50 -8.80 15.86
N ILE A 119 -11.56 -8.26 17.09
CA ILE A 119 -10.75 -8.75 18.22
C ILE A 119 -11.04 -10.23 18.51
N LYS A 120 -12.31 -10.64 18.58
CA LYS A 120 -12.69 -12.04 18.83
C LYS A 120 -12.11 -12.98 17.76
N LYS A 121 -12.19 -12.57 16.49
CA LYS A 121 -11.56 -13.32 15.37
C LYS A 121 -10.05 -13.42 15.55
N ALA A 122 -9.37 -12.30 15.86
CA ALA A 122 -7.92 -12.27 16.06
C ALA A 122 -7.46 -13.16 17.24
N ARG A 123 -8.19 -13.15 18.36
CA ARG A 123 -7.94 -14.07 19.49
C ARG A 123 -7.99 -15.52 19.03
N THR A 124 -9.07 -15.90 18.34
CA THR A 124 -9.28 -17.27 17.84
C THR A 124 -8.15 -17.72 16.92
N GLN A 125 -7.66 -16.83 16.05
CA GLN A 125 -6.52 -17.11 15.17
C GLN A 125 -5.20 -17.25 15.94
N ARG A 126 -4.90 -16.39 16.92
CA ARG A 126 -3.69 -16.49 17.76
C ARG A 126 -3.60 -17.83 18.51
N PHE A 127 -4.72 -18.38 18.98
CA PHE A 127 -4.74 -19.68 19.66
C PHE A 127 -4.49 -20.88 18.71
N GLY A 128 -4.65 -20.71 17.39
CA GLY A 128 -4.45 -21.76 16.38
C GLY A 128 -3.02 -21.90 15.85
N VAL A 129 -2.15 -20.90 16.02
CA VAL A 129 -0.80 -20.87 15.43
C VAL A 129 0.26 -21.18 16.49
N ARG A 130 0.75 -22.43 16.52
CA ARG A 130 2.01 -22.78 17.22
C ARG A 130 3.22 -22.35 16.38
N ALA A 131 4.20 -21.72 17.01
CA ALA A 131 5.38 -21.13 16.38
C ALA A 131 6.15 -22.13 15.49
N GLY A 132 6.32 -21.77 14.21
CA GLY A 132 7.10 -22.50 13.21
C GLY A 132 8.13 -21.60 12.49
N SER A 133 9.01 -22.22 11.72
CA SER A 133 10.14 -21.66 10.94
C SER A 133 9.77 -20.62 9.87
N LEU A 134 10.76 -19.91 9.32
CA LEU A 134 10.60 -18.84 8.30
C LEU A 134 9.92 -19.31 6.99
N ARG A 135 10.05 -20.58 6.61
CA ARG A 135 9.29 -21.14 5.47
C ARG A 135 7.83 -21.35 5.84
N GLU A 136 7.56 -21.70 7.09
CA GLU A 136 6.21 -21.81 7.62
C GLU A 136 5.56 -20.43 7.79
N SER A 137 6.33 -19.36 8.04
CA SER A 137 5.80 -17.98 8.07
C SER A 137 5.40 -17.47 6.68
N ILE A 138 6.19 -17.75 5.63
CA ILE A 138 5.80 -17.39 4.25
C ILE A 138 4.56 -18.20 3.82
N ALA A 139 4.53 -19.50 4.09
CA ALA A 139 3.35 -20.34 3.83
C ALA A 139 2.17 -20.01 4.76
N ALA A 140 2.39 -19.41 5.93
CA ALA A 140 1.36 -18.90 6.82
C ALA A 140 0.78 -17.59 6.30
N THR A 141 1.58 -16.68 5.76
CA THR A 141 1.07 -15.47 5.08
C THR A 141 0.17 -15.83 3.90
N TYR A 142 0.57 -16.82 3.08
CA TYR A 142 -0.30 -17.32 2.01
C TYR A 142 -1.55 -18.03 2.54
N ARG A 143 -1.45 -18.83 3.62
CA ARG A 143 -2.61 -19.47 4.26
C ARG A 143 -3.56 -18.46 4.95
N ASP A 144 -3.03 -17.41 5.56
CA ASP A 144 -3.82 -16.34 6.17
C ASP A 144 -4.56 -15.54 5.09
N VAL A 145 -3.91 -15.28 3.95
CA VAL A 145 -4.58 -14.68 2.77
C VAL A 145 -5.61 -15.64 2.16
N GLU A 146 -5.37 -16.96 2.16
CA GLU A 146 -6.34 -17.97 1.71
C GLU A 146 -7.54 -18.14 2.65
N ASN A 147 -7.35 -17.92 3.95
CA ASN A 147 -8.39 -18.06 4.98
C ASN A 147 -9.11 -16.74 5.31
N ARG A 148 -8.67 -15.60 4.75
CA ARG A 148 -9.38 -14.33 4.88
C ARG A 148 -10.68 -14.38 4.09
N GLU A 149 -11.79 -14.11 4.78
CA GLU A 149 -13.11 -13.93 4.14
C GLU A 149 -13.08 -12.80 3.11
N ASP A 150 -12.27 -11.76 3.36
CA ASP A 150 -12.01 -10.65 2.46
C ASP A 150 -10.50 -10.38 2.37
N VAL A 151 -9.94 -10.56 1.18
CA VAL A 151 -8.50 -10.38 0.92
C VAL A 151 -8.08 -8.91 0.86
N GLU A 152 -9.03 -7.99 0.69
CA GLU A 152 -8.76 -6.55 0.66
C GLU A 152 -8.68 -5.95 2.06
N VAL A 153 -9.19 -6.66 3.08
CA VAL A 153 -9.03 -6.27 4.48
C VAL A 153 -7.60 -6.57 4.92
N PHE A 154 -6.80 -5.51 5.05
CA PHE A 154 -5.42 -5.57 5.53
C PHE A 154 -5.28 -5.14 7.01
N GLU A 155 -6.34 -4.57 7.58
CA GLU A 155 -6.34 -4.09 8.96
C GLU A 155 -6.55 -5.25 9.94
N ASN A 156 -5.50 -5.60 10.69
CA ASN A 156 -5.61 -6.51 11.81
C ASN A 156 -5.94 -5.71 13.08
N MET A 157 -7.16 -5.88 13.61
CA MET A 157 -7.53 -5.37 14.92
C MET A 157 -7.30 -6.46 15.97
N ASP A 158 -6.63 -6.13 17.07
CA ASP A 158 -6.37 -7.06 18.16
C ASP A 158 -6.51 -6.41 19.53
N ASP A 159 -6.26 -7.19 20.58
CA ASP A 159 -6.44 -6.77 21.97
C ASP A 159 -5.56 -5.60 22.40
N ASP A 160 -4.47 -5.34 21.68
CA ASP A 160 -3.49 -4.31 22.00
C ASP A 160 -3.87 -2.96 21.38
N LEU A 161 -4.93 -2.94 20.56
CA LEU A 161 -5.42 -1.76 19.86
C LEU A 161 -6.67 -1.16 20.52
N ALA A 162 -6.97 0.08 20.17
CA ALA A 162 -8.23 0.74 20.48
C ALA A 162 -8.69 1.60 19.31
N LEU A 163 -10.00 1.85 19.24
CA LEU A 163 -10.57 2.88 18.37
C LEU A 163 -10.32 4.27 18.94
N PRO A 164 -10.28 5.32 18.10
CA PRO A 164 -10.16 6.69 18.57
C PRO A 164 -11.33 7.10 19.48
N LYS A 165 -11.02 7.91 20.50
CA LYS A 165 -12.01 8.49 21.42
C LYS A 165 -12.73 9.72 20.85
N GLN A 166 -12.18 10.33 19.79
CA GLN A 166 -12.73 11.49 19.09
C GLN A 166 -12.48 11.27 17.60
N GLY A 167 -13.47 11.61 16.78
CA GLY A 167 -13.42 11.26 15.36
C GLY A 167 -13.64 9.76 15.13
N MET A 168 -13.91 9.38 13.89
CA MET A 168 -14.09 7.99 13.51
C MET A 168 -12.92 7.48 12.69
N GLN A 169 -12.48 6.25 12.97
CA GLN A 169 -11.53 5.56 12.10
C GLN A 169 -12.27 5.07 10.85
N VAL A 170 -11.82 5.54 9.69
CA VAL A 170 -12.27 5.04 8.39
C VAL A 170 -11.57 3.71 8.14
N ARG A 171 -12.26 2.75 7.54
CA ARG A 171 -11.64 1.48 7.19
C ARG A 171 -10.58 1.69 6.10
N GLY A 172 -9.50 0.93 6.19
CA GLY A 172 -8.32 1.10 5.34
C GLY A 172 -8.61 0.99 3.85
N GLU A 173 -9.52 0.10 3.47
CA GLU A 173 -9.93 -0.16 2.08
C GLU A 173 -10.59 1.08 1.48
N TYR A 174 -11.52 1.71 2.20
CA TYR A 174 -12.17 2.95 1.75
C TYR A 174 -11.16 4.07 1.54
N THR A 175 -10.18 4.19 2.44
CA THR A 175 -9.11 5.19 2.31
C THR A 175 -8.24 4.89 1.09
N MET A 176 -7.94 3.62 0.84
CA MET A 176 -7.13 3.19 -0.30
C MET A 176 -7.85 3.42 -1.64
N TYR A 177 -9.09 2.95 -1.79
CA TYR A 177 -9.91 3.23 -2.97
C TYR A 177 -10.11 4.74 -3.18
N GLY A 178 -10.39 5.47 -2.11
CA GLY A 178 -10.49 6.93 -2.13
C GLY A 178 -9.21 7.59 -2.67
N HIS A 179 -8.04 7.11 -2.23
CA HIS A 179 -6.75 7.60 -2.71
C HIS A 179 -6.57 7.36 -4.22
N PHE A 180 -6.87 6.16 -4.73
CA PHE A 180 -6.72 5.90 -6.17
C PHE A 180 -7.74 6.64 -7.03
N PHE A 181 -8.99 6.81 -6.58
CA PHE A 181 -9.97 7.63 -7.29
C PHE A 181 -9.59 9.11 -7.30
N PHE A 182 -8.99 9.60 -6.20
CA PHE A 182 -8.39 10.92 -6.17
C PHE A 182 -7.26 11.07 -7.20
N LEU A 183 -6.33 10.11 -7.28
CA LEU A 183 -5.30 10.10 -8.31
C LEU A 183 -5.88 10.03 -9.72
N ARG A 184 -6.92 9.22 -9.94
CA ARG A 184 -7.60 9.12 -11.24
C ARG A 184 -8.14 10.47 -11.71
N LYS A 185 -8.62 11.30 -10.78
CA LYS A 185 -9.07 12.67 -11.05
C LYS A 185 -7.91 13.62 -11.32
N LEU A 186 -6.85 13.58 -10.52
CA LEU A 186 -5.69 14.47 -10.70
C LEU A 186 -4.92 14.20 -11.99
N LEU A 187 -4.87 12.95 -12.43
CA LEU A 187 -4.02 12.50 -13.53
C LEU A 187 -4.77 12.29 -14.84
N ASP A 188 -5.97 12.87 -14.98
CA ASP A 188 -6.90 12.58 -16.08
C ASP A 188 -6.27 12.81 -17.47
N ASN A 189 -5.59 13.95 -17.65
CA ASN A 189 -4.92 14.33 -18.89
C ASN A 189 -3.47 13.81 -19.03
N THR A 190 -2.96 13.03 -18.07
CA THR A 190 -1.67 12.38 -18.22
C THR A 190 -1.77 11.29 -19.29
N GLU A 191 -0.84 11.20 -20.24
CA GLU A 191 -0.93 10.22 -21.33
C GLU A 191 -0.71 8.77 -20.83
N LYS A 192 0.35 8.54 -20.05
CA LYS A 192 0.68 7.22 -19.47
C LYS A 192 1.05 7.32 -17.99
N VAL A 193 0.46 6.48 -17.16
CA VAL A 193 0.83 6.34 -15.73
C VAL A 193 1.35 4.93 -15.47
N ARG A 194 2.39 4.80 -14.66
CA ARG A 194 2.86 3.50 -14.17
C ARG A 194 2.90 3.52 -12.65
N PHE A 195 2.14 2.62 -12.02
CA PHE A 195 2.10 2.49 -10.57
C PHE A 195 3.06 1.41 -10.09
N PHE A 196 3.80 1.71 -9.02
CA PHE A 196 4.65 0.79 -8.29
C PHE A 196 4.08 0.67 -6.89
N LEU A 197 3.57 -0.52 -6.59
CA LEU A 197 2.77 -0.80 -5.41
C LEU A 197 3.48 -1.85 -4.56
N ASP A 198 3.27 -1.82 -3.25
CA ASP A 198 3.58 -2.98 -2.42
C ASP A 198 2.70 -4.16 -2.80
N GLN A 199 3.19 -5.39 -2.56
CA GLN A 199 2.41 -6.61 -2.78
C GLN A 199 1.32 -6.75 -1.69
N ASP A 200 0.21 -6.05 -1.92
CA ASP A 200 -1.01 -6.05 -1.13
C ASP A 200 -2.23 -6.09 -2.07
N SER A 201 -3.13 -7.05 -1.85
CA SER A 201 -4.33 -7.23 -2.66
C SER A 201 -5.24 -6.01 -2.69
N ALA A 202 -5.28 -5.23 -1.60
CA ALA A 202 -6.04 -3.99 -1.56
C ALA A 202 -5.46 -2.95 -2.53
N PHE A 203 -4.12 -2.84 -2.62
CA PHE A 203 -3.47 -1.91 -3.57
C PHE A 203 -3.80 -2.29 -5.01
N ARG A 204 -3.74 -3.59 -5.33
CA ARG A 204 -4.17 -4.08 -6.65
C ARG A 204 -5.63 -3.75 -6.91
N ALA A 205 -6.54 -4.11 -6.00
CA ALA A 205 -7.96 -3.94 -6.23
C ALA A 205 -8.34 -2.46 -6.42
N ALA A 206 -7.83 -1.57 -5.55
CA ALA A 206 -8.07 -0.14 -5.64
C ALA A 206 -7.49 0.46 -6.93
N CYS A 207 -6.24 0.13 -7.29
CA CYS A 207 -5.60 0.62 -8.51
C CYS A 207 -6.34 0.15 -9.77
N LEU A 208 -6.61 -1.15 -9.88
CA LEU A 208 -7.28 -1.72 -11.04
C LEU A 208 -8.71 -1.18 -11.18
N SER A 209 -9.41 -0.97 -10.07
CA SER A 209 -10.77 -0.39 -10.07
C SER A 209 -10.77 1.06 -10.58
N ALA A 210 -9.91 1.91 -10.01
CA ALA A 210 -9.86 3.33 -10.34
C ALA A 210 -9.34 3.62 -11.76
N PHE A 211 -8.46 2.76 -12.30
CA PHE A 211 -7.80 2.96 -13.60
C PHE A 211 -8.20 1.93 -14.67
N SER A 212 -9.28 1.16 -14.46
CA SER A 212 -9.68 0.06 -15.34
C SER A 212 -9.80 0.45 -16.82
N ASP A 213 -10.38 1.62 -17.11
CA ASP A 213 -10.51 2.19 -18.46
C ASP A 213 -9.14 2.45 -19.09
N ARG A 214 -8.23 3.04 -18.31
CA ARG A 214 -6.89 3.40 -18.76
C ARG A 214 -5.99 2.20 -18.94
N ILE A 215 -6.12 1.18 -18.10
CA ILE A 215 -5.39 -0.08 -18.23
C ILE A 215 -5.79 -0.77 -19.53
N LYS A 216 -7.09 -0.90 -19.79
CA LYS A 216 -7.61 -1.47 -21.05
C LYS A 216 -7.16 -0.69 -22.29
N ALA A 217 -6.97 0.62 -22.16
CA ALA A 217 -6.47 1.48 -23.23
C ALA A 217 -4.93 1.50 -23.36
N GLY A 218 -4.18 0.71 -22.57
CA GLY A 218 -2.71 0.75 -22.56
C GLY A 218 -2.15 2.09 -22.05
N ARG A 219 -2.93 2.87 -21.31
CA ARG A 219 -2.57 4.19 -20.73
C ARG A 219 -2.27 4.15 -19.23
N CYS A 220 -2.36 2.99 -18.60
CA CYS A 220 -1.95 2.77 -17.22
C CYS A 220 -1.34 1.37 -17.08
N ASP A 221 -0.21 1.25 -16.40
CA ASP A 221 0.36 -0.04 -15.97
C ASP A 221 0.48 -0.07 -14.45
N ALA A 222 0.36 -1.25 -13.84
CA ALA A 222 0.60 -1.43 -12.42
C ALA A 222 1.57 -2.60 -12.17
N PHE A 223 2.45 -2.41 -11.20
CA PHE A 223 3.47 -3.37 -10.80
C PHE A 223 3.44 -3.54 -9.29
N TYR A 224 3.56 -4.77 -8.81
CA TYR A 224 4.09 -4.96 -7.47
C TYR A 224 5.61 -4.86 -7.48
N VAL A 225 6.16 -4.30 -6.42
CA VAL A 225 7.59 -4.30 -6.12
C VAL A 225 7.80 -4.97 -4.78
N ARG A 226 8.79 -5.86 -4.71
CA ARG A 226 9.24 -6.49 -3.46
C ARG A 226 10.74 -6.36 -3.32
N ILE A 227 11.19 -6.01 -2.12
CA ILE A 227 12.59 -5.87 -1.77
C ILE A 227 12.87 -6.71 -0.52
N ASN A 228 14.00 -7.41 -0.48
CA ASN A 228 14.48 -8.03 0.75
C ASN A 228 15.20 -7.00 1.63
N SER A 229 14.45 -6.34 2.50
CA SER A 229 14.99 -5.34 3.44
C SER A 229 15.71 -5.98 4.64
N GLU A 230 15.43 -7.24 4.97
CA GLU A 230 15.87 -7.92 6.19
C GLU A 230 17.23 -8.62 6.07
N ALA A 231 17.84 -8.65 4.87
CA ALA A 231 19.14 -9.27 4.69
C ALA A 231 20.23 -8.62 5.58
N THR A 232 21.04 -9.44 6.26
CA THR A 232 22.16 -8.95 7.06
C THR A 232 23.22 -8.26 6.19
N ILE A 233 24.01 -7.34 6.76
CA ILE A 233 25.05 -6.62 6.03
C ILE A 233 26.01 -7.59 5.30
N ASP A 234 26.38 -8.69 5.94
CA ASP A 234 27.26 -9.70 5.33
C ASP A 234 26.58 -10.41 4.16
N LYS A 235 25.30 -10.78 4.29
CA LYS A 235 24.53 -11.35 3.18
C LYS A 235 24.41 -10.37 2.02
N LYS A 236 24.14 -9.09 2.29
CA LYS A 236 24.11 -8.03 1.27
C LYS A 236 25.44 -7.94 0.53
N ARG A 237 26.57 -7.91 1.25
CA ARG A 237 27.93 -7.89 0.66
C ARG A 237 28.20 -9.12 -0.21
N GLN A 238 27.78 -10.31 0.24
CA GLN A 238 27.91 -11.54 -0.55
C GLN A 238 27.12 -11.46 -1.87
N ILE A 239 25.87 -10.98 -1.83
CA ILE A 239 25.03 -10.81 -3.02
C ILE A 239 25.67 -9.83 -4.01
N LEU A 240 26.13 -8.68 -3.52
CA LEU A 240 26.82 -7.69 -4.37
C LEU A 240 28.11 -8.25 -4.97
N ALA A 241 28.90 -9.01 -4.20
CA ALA A 241 30.13 -9.63 -4.69
C ALA A 241 29.86 -10.73 -5.73
N ALA A 242 28.78 -11.50 -5.58
CA ALA A 242 28.34 -12.46 -6.58
C ALA A 242 27.88 -11.76 -7.87
N ASN A 243 27.13 -10.66 -7.73
CA ASN A 243 26.68 -9.88 -8.88
C ASN A 243 27.83 -9.26 -9.67
N ARG A 244 28.84 -8.70 -8.98
CA ARG A 244 30.06 -8.16 -9.64
C ARG A 244 30.78 -9.23 -10.46
N ARG A 245 30.97 -10.42 -9.90
CA ARG A 245 31.57 -11.56 -10.62
C ARG A 245 30.75 -11.96 -11.85
N ASN A 246 29.41 -11.98 -11.74
CA ASN A 246 28.54 -12.25 -12.87
C ASN A 246 28.69 -11.16 -13.96
N MET A 247 28.67 -9.87 -13.58
CA MET A 247 28.89 -8.76 -14.51
C MET A 247 30.24 -8.85 -15.25
N GLU A 248 31.32 -9.21 -14.54
CA GLU A 248 32.64 -9.40 -15.14
C GLU A 248 32.65 -10.57 -16.13
N ALA A 249 32.05 -11.71 -15.77
CA ALA A 249 31.91 -12.85 -16.67
C ALA A 249 31.11 -12.50 -17.93
N ARG A 250 30.04 -11.70 -17.80
CA ARG A 250 29.24 -11.24 -18.95
C ARG A 250 30.02 -10.29 -19.86
N ARG A 251 30.86 -9.40 -19.32
CA ARG A 251 31.76 -8.56 -20.12
C ARG A 251 32.77 -9.37 -20.92
N GLN A 252 33.29 -10.45 -20.34
CA GLN A 252 34.20 -11.35 -21.04
C GLN A 252 33.50 -12.17 -22.13
N GLN A 253 32.25 -12.57 -21.89
CA GLN A 253 31.42 -13.28 -22.87
C GLN A 253 31.02 -12.38 -24.06
N TYR A 254 30.80 -11.08 -23.81
CA TYR A 254 30.36 -10.11 -24.82
C TYR A 254 31.29 -8.89 -24.91
N PRO A 255 32.55 -9.07 -25.35
CA PRO A 255 33.57 -8.02 -25.32
C PRO A 255 33.30 -6.83 -26.23
N GLY A 256 32.41 -6.98 -27.23
CA GLY A 256 32.00 -5.91 -28.14
C GLY A 256 30.80 -5.10 -27.66
N LEU A 257 30.13 -5.50 -26.56
CA LEU A 257 28.95 -4.82 -26.04
C LEU A 257 29.32 -3.82 -24.95
N LYS A 258 28.59 -2.70 -24.93
CA LYS A 258 28.66 -1.73 -23.85
C LYS A 258 27.97 -2.27 -22.60
N ASP A 259 28.36 -1.74 -21.45
CA ASP A 259 27.78 -2.13 -20.15
C ASP A 259 26.26 -2.07 -20.10
N TRP A 260 25.63 -1.07 -20.74
CA TRP A 260 24.17 -0.95 -20.74
C TRP A 260 23.49 -2.03 -21.61
N GLU A 261 24.15 -2.48 -22.68
CA GLU A 261 23.66 -3.57 -23.55
C GLU A 261 23.74 -4.91 -22.81
N ILE A 262 24.83 -5.14 -22.09
CA ILE A 262 24.99 -6.29 -21.20
C ILE A 262 23.91 -6.28 -20.11
N LYS A 263 23.68 -5.12 -19.48
CA LYS A 263 22.62 -5.01 -18.47
C LYS A 263 21.24 -5.30 -19.05
N LEU A 264 20.95 -4.80 -20.24
CA LEU A 264 19.69 -5.08 -20.94
C LEU A 264 19.53 -6.56 -21.26
N LEU A 265 20.60 -7.25 -21.69
CA LEU A 265 20.58 -8.70 -21.90
C LEU A 265 20.24 -9.45 -20.63
N MET A 266 20.88 -9.12 -19.51
CA MET A 266 20.60 -9.75 -18.21
C MET A 266 19.17 -9.52 -17.72
N ILE A 267 18.59 -8.33 -17.99
CA ILE A 267 17.17 -8.08 -17.71
C ILE A 267 16.29 -8.98 -18.58
N LYS A 268 16.55 -9.08 -19.89
CA LYS A 268 15.78 -9.93 -20.80
C LYS A 268 15.83 -11.41 -20.42
N GLU A 269 16.99 -11.89 -19.98
CA GLU A 269 17.15 -13.26 -19.45
C GLU A 269 16.29 -13.46 -18.21
N LYS A 270 16.32 -12.53 -17.25
CA LYS A 270 15.44 -12.59 -16.07
C LYS A 270 13.96 -12.52 -16.41
N MET A 271 13.58 -11.77 -17.44
CA MET A 271 12.21 -11.75 -17.95
C MET A 271 11.80 -13.07 -18.60
N ALA A 272 12.73 -13.84 -19.17
CA ALA A 272 12.46 -15.17 -19.70
C ALA A 272 12.32 -16.22 -18.57
N GLU A 273 12.95 -15.98 -17.42
CA GLU A 273 12.87 -16.80 -16.20
C GLU A 273 11.68 -16.44 -15.29
N VAL A 274 10.60 -15.86 -15.83
CA VAL A 274 9.40 -15.50 -15.05
C VAL A 274 8.91 -16.70 -14.23
N ALA A 275 8.67 -16.46 -12.94
CA ALA A 275 8.07 -17.42 -12.03
C ALA A 275 6.62 -17.03 -11.72
N GLU A 276 5.69 -17.98 -11.84
CA GLU A 276 4.30 -17.82 -11.38
C GLU A 276 4.20 -18.21 -9.90
N ILE A 277 3.73 -17.29 -9.07
CA ILE A 277 3.68 -17.46 -7.61
C ILE A 277 2.31 -17.09 -7.06
N GLY A 278 1.77 -17.92 -6.16
CA GLY A 278 0.55 -17.63 -5.39
C GLY A 278 -0.75 -17.96 -6.14
N ARG A 279 -1.88 -17.73 -5.45
CA ARG A 279 -3.24 -18.08 -5.92
C ARG A 279 -3.61 -17.47 -7.27
N TRP A 280 -3.10 -16.27 -7.55
CA TRP A 280 -3.39 -15.50 -8.76
C TRP A 280 -2.39 -15.75 -9.89
N GLN A 281 -1.44 -16.69 -9.72
CA GLN A 281 -0.36 -16.98 -10.67
C GLN A 281 0.42 -15.71 -11.07
N ASP A 282 0.71 -14.88 -10.07
CA ASP A 282 1.41 -13.61 -10.25
C ASP A 282 2.78 -13.86 -10.88
N ARG A 283 3.08 -13.16 -11.98
CA ARG A 283 4.30 -13.35 -12.78
C ARG A 283 5.43 -12.45 -12.28
N TRP A 284 6.35 -13.03 -11.53
CA TRP A 284 7.47 -12.33 -10.90
C TRP A 284 8.74 -12.40 -11.74
N VAL A 285 9.44 -11.27 -11.81
CA VAL A 285 10.77 -11.13 -12.40
C VAL A 285 11.73 -10.56 -11.37
N GLU A 286 12.83 -11.26 -11.13
CA GLU A 286 13.93 -10.75 -10.31
C GLU A 286 14.69 -9.64 -11.04
N HIS A 287 14.98 -8.56 -10.33
CA HIS A 287 15.84 -7.50 -10.83
C HIS A 287 17.31 -7.93 -10.70
N PRO A 288 18.07 -8.05 -11.81
CA PRO A 288 19.40 -8.66 -11.78
C PRO A 288 20.47 -7.77 -11.14
N PHE A 289 20.18 -6.51 -10.80
CA PHE A 289 21.15 -5.58 -10.24
C PHE A 289 20.81 -5.20 -8.80
N PRO A 290 21.50 -5.80 -7.80
CA PRO A 290 21.31 -5.49 -6.41
C PRO A 290 22.13 -4.27 -5.98
N HIS A 291 21.71 -3.60 -4.91
CA HIS A 291 22.52 -2.62 -4.20
C HIS A 291 22.32 -2.72 -2.68
N MET A 292 23.01 -1.91 -1.88
CA MET A 292 22.98 -2.05 -0.41
C MET A 292 21.59 -1.84 0.21
N GLY A 293 20.83 -0.86 -0.28
CA GLY A 293 19.41 -0.69 0.09
C GLY A 293 18.48 -1.80 -0.41
N GLU A 294 18.71 -2.31 -1.62
CA GLU A 294 17.87 -3.30 -2.31
C GLU A 294 18.72 -4.50 -2.74
N PRO A 295 19.13 -5.36 -1.79
CA PRO A 295 20.03 -6.46 -2.07
C PRO A 295 19.35 -7.54 -2.92
N GLU A 296 18.04 -7.69 -2.81
CA GLU A 296 17.21 -8.50 -3.69
C GLU A 296 15.96 -7.68 -3.99
N LYS A 297 15.57 -7.62 -5.26
CA LYS A 297 14.37 -6.92 -5.71
C LYS A 297 13.68 -7.76 -6.76
N ALA A 298 12.37 -7.83 -6.70
CA ALA A 298 11.55 -8.46 -7.72
C ALA A 298 10.35 -7.56 -8.06
N MET A 299 9.85 -7.71 -9.28
CA MET A 299 8.65 -7.01 -9.76
C MET A 299 7.64 -7.99 -10.30
N CYS A 300 6.36 -7.75 -10.03
CA CYS A 300 5.25 -8.48 -10.64
C CYS A 300 4.47 -7.54 -11.55
N TYR A 301 4.20 -7.99 -12.76
CA TYR A 301 3.33 -7.28 -13.69
C TYR A 301 1.88 -7.58 -13.33
N LEU A 302 1.09 -6.56 -12.97
CA LEU A 302 -0.34 -6.72 -12.64
C LEU A 302 -1.25 -6.46 -13.85
N THR A 303 -0.72 -5.77 -14.85
CA THR A 303 -1.42 -5.35 -16.06
C THR A 303 -0.59 -5.77 -17.26
N ASP A 304 -1.25 -6.24 -18.31
CA ASP A 304 -0.56 -6.58 -19.55
C ASP A 304 0.16 -5.35 -20.12
N ILE A 305 1.47 -5.45 -20.31
CA ILE A 305 2.23 -4.45 -21.05
C ILE A 305 2.00 -4.73 -22.53
N GLN A 306 1.16 -3.92 -23.16
CA GLN A 306 1.14 -3.75 -24.61
C GLN A 306 2.26 -2.78 -25.04
#